data_AF-A0A0J8S7U3-F1
#
_entry.id   AF-A0A0J8S7U3-F1
#
_cell.length_a   1.000
_cell.length_b   1.000
_cell.length_c   1.000
_cell.angle_alpha   90.00
_cell.angle_beta   90.00
_cell.angle_gamma   90.00
#
_symmetry.space_group_name_H-M   'P 1'
#
loop_
_entity.id
_entity.type
_entity.pdbx_description
1 polymer ?
#
loop_
_entity_poly.entity_id
_entity_poly.type
_entity_poly.pdbx_seq_one_letter_code
_entity_poly.pdbx_strand_id
1 'polypeptide(L)'
;MDLSLSGHWRSSGCSDRLYAACRIRNSPFDWTLSREPEPYTLAGDTCPEGSSFDVPRTALENTYLYKHVLQQSKDLIDPSSEETEKTSIWLDFNSFDVPDCWVSGGPKAQCPYEVDESAIQRRNILVPSIAAIIILIITALTLFVKCNANRMNSRRRRVIAGWEYEGVPS
;
A
#
# COMPACT_ATOMS: atom_id res chain seq x y z
N MET A 1 -16.86 14.44 -7.15
CA MET A 1 -18.07 14.03 -7.88
C MET A 1 -18.38 15.08 -8.92
N ASP A 2 -18.60 14.67 -10.16
CA ASP A 2 -18.95 15.56 -11.27
C ASP A 2 -20.44 15.42 -11.59
N LEU A 3 -21.17 16.53 -11.51
CA LEU A 3 -22.62 16.60 -11.67
C LEU A 3 -23.04 16.63 -13.14
N SER A 4 -22.18 17.13 -14.02
CA SER A 4 -22.39 17.08 -15.47
C SER A 4 -22.36 15.62 -15.97
N LEU A 5 -21.59 14.77 -15.28
CA LEU A 5 -21.50 13.35 -15.51
C LEU A 5 -22.47 12.54 -14.63
N SER A 6 -23.66 13.04 -14.33
CA SER A 6 -24.69 12.30 -13.57
C SER A 6 -24.22 11.75 -12.21
N GLY A 7 -23.31 12.45 -11.54
CA GLY A 7 -22.79 12.04 -10.22
C GLY A 7 -21.69 10.98 -10.27
N HIS A 8 -21.08 10.74 -11.43
CA HIS A 8 -19.88 9.92 -11.54
C HIS A 8 -18.68 10.62 -10.90
N TRP A 9 -17.67 9.82 -10.54
CA TRP A 9 -16.48 10.31 -9.89
C TRP A 9 -15.38 10.52 -10.93
N ARG A 10 -14.61 11.59 -10.73
CA ARG A 10 -13.47 11.95 -11.56
C ARG A 10 -12.41 12.54 -10.63
N SER A 11 -11.15 12.28 -10.93
CA SER A 11 -10.02 12.93 -10.28
C SER A 11 -9.88 14.38 -10.75
N SER A 12 -9.58 15.28 -9.83
CA SER A 12 -9.26 16.69 -10.12
C SER A 12 -8.03 17.12 -9.31
N GLY A 13 -7.44 18.27 -9.63
CA GLY A 13 -6.25 18.75 -8.95
C GLY A 13 -6.56 19.11 -7.50
N CYS A 14 -5.74 18.66 -6.55
CA CYS A 14 -5.99 18.91 -5.12
C CYS A 14 -6.01 20.40 -4.73
N SER A 15 -5.47 21.26 -5.59
CA SER A 15 -5.47 22.72 -5.44
C SER A 15 -6.77 23.39 -5.91
N ASP A 16 -7.65 22.66 -6.62
CA ASP A 16 -8.93 23.17 -7.08
C ASP A 16 -9.82 23.49 -5.86
N ARG A 17 -10.61 24.56 -5.94
CA ARG A 17 -11.46 25.00 -4.84
C ARG A 17 -12.88 24.52 -5.08
N LEU A 18 -13.27 23.44 -4.40
CA LEU A 18 -14.61 22.84 -4.55
C LEU A 18 -15.29 22.73 -3.19
N TYR A 19 -16.62 22.64 -3.18
CA TYR A 19 -17.38 22.33 -1.98
C TYR A 19 -17.14 20.88 -1.55
N ALA A 20 -17.05 20.64 -0.24
CA ALA A 20 -16.87 19.31 0.33
C ALA A 20 -18.20 18.61 0.58
N ALA A 21 -18.30 17.31 0.27
CA ALA A 21 -19.43 16.48 0.69
C ALA A 21 -19.28 16.06 2.15
N CYS A 22 -20.13 16.60 3.02
CA CYS A 22 -20.10 16.34 4.44
C CYS A 22 -21.26 15.43 4.85
N ARG A 23 -20.97 14.30 5.48
CA ARG A 23 -21.97 13.36 5.97
C ARG A 23 -22.45 13.74 7.37
N ILE A 24 -23.76 13.79 7.59
CA ILE A 24 -24.35 14.23 8.86
C ILE A 24 -24.39 13.06 9.84
N ARG A 25 -23.76 13.20 11.01
CA ARG A 25 -23.80 12.22 12.13
C ARG A 25 -23.59 10.76 11.69
N ASN A 26 -22.77 10.51 10.67
CA ASN A 26 -22.52 9.17 10.11
C ASN A 26 -23.77 8.47 9.52
N SER A 27 -24.84 9.22 9.21
CA SER A 27 -26.02 8.71 8.50
C SER A 27 -25.69 8.46 7.03
N PRO A 28 -26.01 7.28 6.45
CA PRO A 28 -25.59 6.93 5.08
C PRO A 28 -26.26 7.79 3.99
N PHE A 29 -27.43 8.35 4.25
CA PHE A 29 -28.25 9.05 3.25
C PHE A 29 -28.39 10.55 3.50
N ASP A 30 -27.88 11.05 4.63
CA ASP A 30 -27.99 12.46 4.99
C ASP A 30 -26.65 13.17 4.77
N TRP A 31 -26.67 14.10 3.81
CA TRP A 31 -25.51 14.83 3.35
C TRP A 31 -25.75 16.35 3.47
N THR A 32 -24.67 17.09 3.56
CA THR A 32 -24.63 18.55 3.44
C THR A 32 -23.34 18.96 2.73
N LEU A 33 -23.25 20.20 2.28
CA LEU A 33 -22.04 20.75 1.67
C LEU A 33 -21.25 21.59 2.69
N SER A 34 -19.95 21.74 2.45
CA SER A 34 -19.14 22.72 3.16
C SER A 34 -19.70 24.13 3.01
N ARG A 35 -19.35 25.01 3.95
CA ARG A 35 -19.78 26.42 3.93
C ARG A 35 -19.19 27.21 2.77
N GLU A 36 -17.99 26.83 2.34
CA GLU A 36 -17.22 27.50 1.30
C GLU A 36 -16.38 26.48 0.51
N PRO A 37 -16.01 26.82 -0.74
CA PRO A 37 -15.14 25.98 -1.55
C PRO A 37 -13.68 26.15 -1.13
N GLU A 38 -13.00 25.03 -0.92
CA GLU A 38 -11.59 24.99 -0.49
C GLU A 38 -10.80 23.90 -1.25
N PRO A 39 -9.46 23.98 -1.25
CA PRO A 39 -8.59 22.89 -1.65
C PRO A 39 -8.90 21.63 -0.85
N TYR A 40 -8.63 20.47 -1.44
CA TYR A 40 -8.91 19.18 -0.81
C TYR A 40 -8.31 19.04 0.59
N THR A 41 -7.13 19.64 0.83
CA THR A 41 -6.43 19.58 2.12
C THR A 41 -7.15 20.31 3.27
N LEU A 42 -8.03 21.26 2.95
CA LEU A 42 -8.80 22.06 3.91
C LEU A 42 -10.31 21.75 3.86
N ALA A 43 -10.76 20.99 2.87
CA ALA A 43 -12.16 20.63 2.65
C ALA A 43 -12.82 19.98 3.88
N GLY A 44 -12.06 19.25 4.69
CA GLY A 44 -12.54 18.66 5.94
C GLY A 44 -12.93 19.67 7.02
N ASP A 45 -12.22 20.79 7.09
CA ASP A 45 -12.35 21.78 8.16
C ASP A 45 -13.54 22.74 7.94
N THR A 46 -14.07 22.78 6.71
CA THR A 46 -15.17 23.68 6.33
C THR A 46 -16.55 23.06 6.45
N CYS A 47 -16.64 21.77 6.83
CA CYS A 47 -17.90 21.09 7.08
C CYS A 47 -18.69 21.74 8.24
N PRO A 48 -20.03 21.85 8.12
CA PRO A 48 -20.89 22.33 9.21
C PRO A 48 -20.82 21.46 10.48
N GLU A 49 -21.16 22.03 11.63
CA GLU A 49 -21.21 21.31 12.90
C GLU A 49 -22.14 20.08 12.82
N GLY A 50 -21.70 18.96 13.40
CA GLY A 50 -22.45 17.70 13.35
C GLY A 50 -22.34 16.94 12.03
N SER A 51 -21.49 17.41 11.10
CA SER A 51 -21.14 16.71 9.87
C SER A 51 -19.62 16.55 9.73
N SER A 52 -19.19 15.57 8.93
CA SER A 52 -17.78 15.30 8.66
C SER A 52 -17.57 15.04 7.17
N PHE A 53 -16.44 15.48 6.63
CA PHE A 53 -16.07 15.19 5.25
C PHE A 53 -15.96 13.67 5.03
N ASP A 54 -16.60 13.17 3.97
CA ASP A 54 -16.77 11.73 3.78
C ASP A 54 -16.98 11.34 2.32
N VAL A 55 -17.10 10.04 2.08
CA VAL A 55 -17.31 9.45 0.76
C VAL A 55 -18.45 8.41 0.80
N PRO A 56 -19.35 8.40 -0.20
CA PRO A 56 -20.39 7.37 -0.31
C PRO A 56 -19.79 5.97 -0.46
N ARG A 57 -20.32 4.99 0.27
CA ARG A 57 -19.81 3.61 0.30
C ARG A 57 -20.56 2.67 -0.62
N THR A 58 -21.75 3.08 -1.06
CA THR A 58 -22.61 2.30 -1.95
C THR A 58 -23.16 3.16 -3.08
N ALA A 59 -23.58 2.52 -4.17
CA ALA A 59 -24.22 3.21 -5.29
C ALA A 59 -25.52 3.95 -4.88
N LEU A 60 -26.23 3.42 -3.88
CA LEU A 60 -27.43 4.06 -3.35
C LEU A 60 -27.06 5.35 -2.60
N GLU A 61 -26.08 5.30 -1.70
CA GLU A 61 -25.57 6.50 -1.01
C GLU A 61 -25.08 7.56 -2.00
N ASN A 62 -24.36 7.13 -3.05
CA ASN A 62 -23.91 8.04 -4.11
C ASN A 62 -25.07 8.74 -4.82
N THR A 63 -26.15 8.00 -5.07
CA THR A 63 -27.37 8.55 -5.69
C THR A 63 -28.05 9.56 -4.76
N TYR A 64 -28.13 9.27 -3.46
CA TYR A 64 -28.69 10.22 -2.48
C TYR A 64 -27.87 11.50 -2.40
N LEU A 65 -26.54 11.39 -2.32
CA LEU A 65 -25.65 12.57 -2.37
C LEU A 65 -25.85 13.35 -3.66
N TYR A 66 -25.82 12.68 -4.83
CA TYR A 66 -26.04 13.33 -6.11
C TYR A 66 -27.38 14.09 -6.17
N LYS A 67 -28.47 13.46 -5.72
CA LYS A 67 -29.78 14.12 -5.66
C LYS A 67 -29.82 15.30 -4.70
N HIS A 68 -29.16 15.18 -3.54
CA HIS A 68 -29.04 16.27 -2.57
C HIS A 68 -28.29 17.47 -3.16
N VAL A 69 -27.22 17.22 -3.91
CA VAL A 69 -26.39 18.26 -4.52
C VAL A 69 -27.14 18.96 -5.67
N LEU A 70 -27.95 18.22 -6.44
CA LEU A 70 -28.82 18.80 -7.47
C LEU A 70 -29.95 19.68 -6.91
N GLN A 71 -30.28 19.55 -5.62
CA GLN A 71 -31.30 20.37 -4.95
C GLN A 71 -30.73 21.70 -4.43
N GLN A 72 -29.42 21.90 -4.50
CA GLN A 72 -28.79 23.16 -4.10
C GLN A 72 -29.14 24.30 -5.07
N SER A 73 -28.90 25.54 -4.64
CA SER A 73 -29.16 26.69 -5.52
C SER A 73 -28.20 26.68 -6.71
N LYS A 74 -28.69 27.16 -7.86
CA LYS A 74 -27.88 27.28 -9.08
C LYS A 74 -26.70 28.23 -8.95
N ASP A 75 -26.75 29.16 -7.99
CA ASP A 75 -25.63 30.06 -7.70
C ASP A 75 -24.45 29.31 -7.08
N LEU A 76 -24.73 28.28 -6.27
CA LEU A 76 -23.70 27.41 -5.67
C LEU A 76 -23.27 26.32 -6.64
N ILE A 77 -24.25 25.60 -7.19
CA ILE A 77 -24.04 24.38 -7.97
C ILE A 77 -24.92 24.43 -9.22
N ASP A 78 -24.30 24.42 -10.39
CA ASP A 78 -24.97 24.38 -11.68
C ASP A 78 -24.32 23.33 -12.58
N PRO A 79 -24.99 22.16 -12.77
CA PRO A 79 -24.51 21.10 -13.66
C PRO A 79 -24.37 21.51 -15.13
N SER A 80 -24.97 22.64 -15.53
CA SER A 80 -24.89 23.18 -16.89
C SER A 80 -23.84 24.27 -17.05
N SER A 81 -23.12 24.62 -15.98
CA SER A 81 -22.02 25.58 -16.03
C SER A 81 -20.77 24.96 -16.68
N GLU A 82 -19.95 25.80 -17.31
CA GLU A 82 -18.60 25.43 -17.77
C GLU A 82 -17.57 25.49 -16.62
N GLU A 83 -17.93 26.08 -15.48
CA GLU A 83 -17.05 26.23 -14.32
C GLU A 83 -16.99 24.92 -13.51
N THR A 84 -15.78 24.39 -13.29
CA THR A 84 -15.58 23.17 -12.50
C THR A 84 -16.08 23.34 -11.06
N GLU A 85 -15.93 24.53 -10.48
CA GLU A 85 -16.37 24.86 -9.11
C GLU A 85 -17.89 24.72 -8.91
N LYS A 86 -18.67 24.93 -9.98
CA LYS A 86 -20.14 24.81 -9.96
C LYS A 86 -20.65 23.45 -10.40
N THR A 87 -19.81 22.67 -11.08
CA THR A 87 -20.18 21.35 -11.61
C THR A 87 -19.64 20.19 -10.77
N SER A 88 -18.71 20.45 -9.86
CA SER A 88 -18.00 19.41 -9.11
C SER A 88 -17.90 19.71 -7.62
N ILE A 89 -17.89 18.64 -6.83
CA ILE A 89 -17.68 18.68 -5.38
C ILE A 89 -16.62 17.67 -4.94
N TRP A 90 -15.96 17.93 -3.83
CA TRP A 90 -15.03 17.01 -3.19
C TRP A 90 -15.76 15.84 -2.52
N LEU A 91 -15.17 14.67 -2.63
CA LEU A 91 -15.48 13.48 -1.84
C LEU A 91 -14.23 13.09 -1.08
N ASP A 92 -14.35 12.52 0.12
CA ASP A 92 -13.19 12.09 0.88
C ASP A 92 -12.52 10.82 0.32
N PHE A 93 -11.88 10.97 -0.84
CA PHE A 93 -11.19 9.90 -1.53
C PHE A 93 -10.03 10.46 -2.35
N ASN A 94 -8.80 10.12 -1.98
CA ASN A 94 -7.58 10.66 -2.57
C ASN A 94 -6.48 9.61 -2.67
N SER A 95 -5.47 9.90 -3.49
CA SER A 95 -4.22 9.14 -3.57
C SER A 95 -3.01 10.04 -3.27
N PHE A 96 -3.11 10.85 -2.20
CA PHE A 96 -2.13 11.90 -1.88
C PHE A 96 -0.83 11.32 -1.29
N ASP A 97 -0.93 10.27 -0.46
CA ASP A 97 0.20 9.61 0.20
C ASP A 97 1.08 8.84 -0.81
N VAL A 98 0.47 7.92 -1.56
CA VAL A 98 1.13 7.10 -2.59
C VAL A 98 0.32 7.19 -3.88
N PRO A 99 0.96 7.47 -5.05
CA PRO A 99 0.29 7.45 -6.34
C PRO A 99 -0.48 6.14 -6.57
N ASP A 100 -1.67 6.24 -7.16
CA ASP A 100 -2.59 5.13 -7.43
C ASP A 100 -3.12 4.36 -6.19
N CYS A 101 -2.74 4.74 -4.96
CA CYS A 101 -3.34 4.20 -3.74
C CYS A 101 -4.49 5.08 -3.26
N TRP A 102 -5.70 4.76 -3.67
CA TRP A 102 -6.87 5.52 -3.29
C TRP A 102 -7.41 5.15 -1.91
N VAL A 103 -7.49 6.13 -1.03
CA VAL A 103 -7.90 5.98 0.37
C VAL A 103 -8.86 7.10 0.79
N SER A 104 -9.62 6.82 1.85
CA SER A 104 -10.45 7.79 2.57
C SER A 104 -9.85 8.05 3.95
N GLY A 105 -10.31 9.10 4.64
CA GLY A 105 -9.75 9.55 5.92
C GLY A 105 -9.05 10.90 5.84
N GLY A 106 -9.35 11.71 4.82
CA GLY A 106 -8.82 13.03 4.62
C GLY A 106 -7.42 13.07 4.00
N PRO A 107 -6.79 14.26 3.98
CA PRO A 107 -5.52 14.51 3.29
C PRO A 107 -4.29 13.87 3.96
N LYS A 108 -4.44 13.37 5.20
CA LYS A 108 -3.39 12.69 5.96
C LYS A 108 -3.61 11.18 6.05
N ALA A 109 -4.58 10.65 5.30
CA ALA A 109 -4.82 9.21 5.23
C ALA A 109 -3.60 8.52 4.64
N GLN A 110 -3.12 7.47 5.31
CA GLN A 110 -2.00 6.67 4.84
C GLN A 110 -2.50 5.49 4.01
N CYS A 111 -1.74 5.11 2.99
CA CYS A 111 -2.03 3.95 2.16
C CYS A 111 -1.85 2.65 2.97
N PRO A 112 -2.91 1.87 3.24
CA PRO A 112 -2.79 0.63 4.02
C PRO A 112 -2.18 -0.52 3.22
N TYR A 113 -2.09 -0.37 1.90
CA TYR A 113 -1.57 -1.37 0.98
C TYR A 113 -0.15 -1.05 0.50
N GLU A 114 0.48 0.01 1.04
CA GLU A 114 1.89 0.28 0.77
C GLU A 114 2.70 -0.87 1.39
N VAL A 115 3.04 -1.82 0.54
CA VAL A 115 3.91 -2.90 0.94
C VAL A 115 5.32 -2.34 0.83
N ASP A 116 5.96 -2.12 1.98
CA ASP A 116 7.36 -1.74 2.05
C ASP A 116 8.19 -2.73 1.21
N GLU A 117 8.57 -2.33 -0.01
CA GLU A 117 9.30 -3.18 -0.94
C GLU A 117 10.60 -3.68 -0.30
N SER A 118 11.19 -2.88 0.59
CA SER A 118 12.38 -3.27 1.35
C SER A 118 12.08 -4.41 2.33
N ALA A 119 10.89 -4.44 2.92
CA ALA A 119 10.42 -5.53 3.78
C ALA A 119 10.12 -6.81 2.98
N ILE A 120 9.54 -6.69 1.78
CA ILE A 120 9.34 -7.83 0.87
C ILE A 120 10.70 -8.38 0.43
N GLN A 121 11.61 -7.53 -0.06
CA GLN A 121 12.92 -7.92 -0.54
C GLN A 121 13.74 -8.57 0.59
N ARG A 122 13.63 -8.05 1.82
CA ARG A 122 14.25 -8.64 3.01
C ARG A 122 13.68 -10.02 3.35
N ARG A 123 12.36 -10.23 3.29
CA ARG A 123 11.78 -11.54 3.60
C ARG A 123 11.99 -12.57 2.51
N ASN A 124 11.86 -12.17 1.24
CA ASN A 124 11.88 -13.11 0.12
C ASN A 124 13.29 -13.40 -0.41
N ILE A 125 14.23 -12.45 -0.29
CA ILE A 125 15.58 -12.60 -0.87
C ILE A 125 16.64 -12.78 0.21
N LEU A 126 16.62 -11.98 1.29
CA LEU A 126 17.71 -12.01 2.28
C LEU A 126 17.69 -13.29 3.14
N VAL A 127 16.51 -13.74 3.59
CA VAL A 127 16.42 -14.94 4.45
C VAL A 127 16.90 -16.22 3.75
N PRO A 128 16.42 -16.55 2.53
CA PRO A 128 16.89 -17.75 1.83
C PRO A 128 18.38 -17.68 1.46
N SER A 129 18.89 -16.50 1.10
CA SER A 129 20.29 -16.30 0.72
C SER A 129 21.24 -16.54 1.90
N ILE A 130 20.93 -16.01 3.08
CA ILE A 130 21.74 -16.25 4.29
C ILE A 130 21.74 -17.74 4.66
N ALA A 131 20.57 -18.39 4.61
CA ALA A 131 20.48 -19.82 4.87
C ALA A 131 21.32 -20.65 3.89
N ALA A 132 21.29 -20.30 2.59
CA ALA A 132 22.10 -20.96 1.57
C ALA A 132 23.61 -20.78 1.81
N ILE A 133 24.06 -19.58 2.19
CA ILE A 133 25.46 -19.30 2.52
C ILE A 133 25.91 -20.13 3.72
N ILE A 134 25.11 -20.21 4.78
CA ILE A 134 25.43 -21.01 5.97
C ILE A 134 25.58 -22.49 5.61
N ILE A 135 24.65 -23.04 4.83
CA ILE A 135 24.71 -24.44 4.38
C ILE A 135 25.94 -24.66 3.49
N LEU A 136 26.28 -23.72 2.61
CA LEU A 136 27.46 -23.80 1.75
C LEU A 136 28.76 -23.79 2.58
N ILE A 137 28.84 -22.99 3.64
CA ILE A 137 29.99 -22.97 4.54
C ILE A 137 30.09 -24.30 5.31
N ILE A 138 28.99 -24.78 5.89
CA ILE A 138 28.96 -26.05 6.62
C ILE A 138 29.39 -27.20 5.71
N THR A 139 28.83 -27.28 4.50
CA THR A 139 29.19 -28.32 3.52
C THR A 139 30.66 -28.23 3.14
N ALA A 140 31.19 -27.04 2.85
CA ALA A 140 32.62 -26.87 2.58
C ALA A 140 33.50 -27.35 3.75
N LEU A 141 33.19 -26.95 4.98
CA LEU A 141 33.92 -27.40 6.18
C LEU A 141 33.86 -28.92 6.35
N THR A 142 32.69 -29.54 6.15
CA THR A 142 32.57 -31.01 6.24
C THR A 142 33.40 -31.72 5.18
N LEU A 143 33.47 -31.18 3.95
CA LEU A 143 34.31 -31.71 2.88
C LEU A 143 35.80 -31.55 3.22
N PHE A 144 36.23 -30.39 3.71
CA PHE A 144 37.63 -30.17 4.11
C PHE A 144 38.06 -31.10 5.25
N VAL A 145 37.21 -31.28 6.28
CA VAL A 145 37.49 -32.20 7.39
C VAL A 145 37.59 -33.64 6.88
N LYS A 146 36.66 -34.07 6.03
CA LYS A 146 36.64 -35.45 5.51
C LYS A 146 37.80 -35.71 4.54
N CYS A 147 38.13 -34.76 3.68
CA CYS A 147 39.30 -34.83 2.81
C CYS A 147 40.61 -34.85 3.61
N ASN A 148 40.72 -34.07 4.68
CA ASN A 148 41.92 -34.07 5.54
C ASN A 148 42.04 -35.38 6.33
N ALA A 149 40.94 -35.87 6.92
CA ALA A 149 40.91 -37.16 7.63
C ALA A 149 41.24 -38.33 6.67
N ASN A 150 40.68 -38.33 5.46
CA ASN A 150 40.98 -39.32 4.45
C ASN A 150 42.45 -39.26 3.99
N ARG A 151 43.00 -38.05 3.79
CA ARG A 151 44.43 -37.87 3.49
C ARG A 151 45.33 -38.40 4.61
N MET A 152 44.97 -38.15 5.87
CA MET A 152 45.74 -38.62 7.03
C MET A 152 45.66 -40.15 7.19
N ASN A 153 44.48 -40.73 7.04
CA ASN A 153 44.28 -42.18 7.10
C ASN A 153 44.90 -42.92 5.90
N SER A 154 44.84 -42.35 4.69
CA SER A 154 45.53 -42.86 3.50
C SER A 154 47.05 -42.88 3.69
N ARG A 155 47.63 -41.83 4.29
CA ARG A 155 49.06 -41.80 4.65
C ARG A 155 49.41 -42.86 5.70
N ARG A 156 48.61 -43.00 6.77
CA ARG A 156 48.83 -44.03 7.79
C ARG A 156 48.73 -45.46 7.24
N ARG A 157 47.75 -45.76 6.38
CA ARG A 157 47.64 -47.06 5.71
C ARG A 157 48.85 -47.39 4.84
N ARG A 158 49.37 -46.42 4.09
CA ARG A 158 50.60 -46.61 3.29
C ARG A 158 51.84 -46.87 4.15
N VAL A 159 51.94 -46.25 5.33
CA VAL A 159 53.04 -46.53 6.26
C VAL A 159 52.91 -47.94 6.83
N ILE A 160 51.72 -48.38 7.24
CA ILE A 160 51.51 -49.72 7.83
C ILE A 160 51.71 -50.84 6.80
N ALA A 161 51.28 -50.66 5.55
CA ALA A 161 51.49 -51.64 4.47
C ALA A 161 52.97 -51.76 4.03
N GLY A 162 53.84 -50.84 4.45
CA GLY A 162 55.29 -50.92 4.21
C GLY A 162 56.06 -51.77 5.22
N TRP A 163 55.39 -52.33 6.25
CA TRP A 163 55.99 -53.18 7.28
C TRP A 163 55.52 -54.64 7.16
N GLU A 164 55.42 -55.17 5.93
CA GLU A 164 55.13 -56.57 5.71
C GLU A 164 56.40 -57.39 6.03
N TYR A 165 56.42 -57.98 7.22
CA TYR A 165 57.50 -58.83 7.72
C TYR A 165 57.49 -60.15 6.92
N GLU A 166 58.42 -60.30 5.97
CA GLU A 166 58.76 -61.58 5.36
C GLU A 166 59.43 -62.48 6.41
N GLY A 167 58.61 -63.06 7.28
CA GLY A 167 59.02 -64.13 8.18
C GLY A 167 59.34 -65.36 7.36
N VAL A 168 60.63 -65.67 7.24
CA VAL A 168 61.12 -66.94 6.68
C VAL A 168 60.90 -68.04 7.74
N PRO A 169 60.13 -69.11 7.46
CA PRO A 169 60.09 -70.26 8.35
C PRO A 169 61.25 -71.22 8.03
N SER A 170 61.96 -71.58 9.10
CA SER A 170 62.69 -72.84 9.39
C SER A 170 63.24 -73.69 8.23
#